data_AF-A0A534KR15-F1
#
_entry.id   AF-A0A534KR15-F1
#
_cell.length_a   1.000
_cell.length_b   1.000
_cell.length_c   1.000
_cell.angle_alpha   90.00
_cell.angle_beta   90.00
_cell.angle_gamma   90.00
#
_symmetry.space_group_name_H-M   'P 1'
#
loop_
_entity.id
_entity.type
_entity.pdbx_description
1 polymer ?
#
loop_
_entity_poly.entity_id
_entity_poly.type
_entity_poly.pdbx_seq_one_letter_code
_entity_poly.pdbx_strand_id
1 'polypeptide(L)'
;MVAIENVLLAAESVFALVLTVIAVLALRRARDVQLAFLAAAFGVFFLKALLLTISLFALQLTAGQVFLLSGSLDLVILALFYGFTLRR
;
A
#
# COMPACT_ATOMS: atom_id res chain seq x y z
N MET A 1 -23.86 -5.29 -4.26
CA MET A 1 -22.62 -5.67 -3.55
C MET A 1 -21.40 -5.06 -4.24
N VAL A 2 -21.21 -5.25 -5.55
CA VAL A 2 -20.11 -4.69 -6.36
C VAL A 2 -19.87 -3.17 -6.17
N ALA A 3 -20.91 -2.35 -6.10
CA ALA A 3 -20.74 -0.89 -5.96
C ALA A 3 -20.13 -0.46 -4.61
N ILE A 4 -20.44 -1.17 -3.52
CA ILE A 4 -19.93 -0.84 -2.18
C ILE A 4 -18.47 -1.27 -2.06
N GLU A 5 -18.13 -2.46 -2.56
CA GLU A 5 -16.76 -2.98 -2.61
C GLU A 5 -15.84 -2.06 -3.43
N ASN A 6 -16.31 -1.58 -4.58
CA ASN A 6 -15.55 -0.66 -5.42
C ASN A 6 -15.32 0.71 -4.74
N VAL A 7 -16.32 1.22 -4.01
CA VAL A 7 -16.19 2.48 -3.25
C VAL A 7 -15.19 2.33 -2.11
N LEU A 8 -15.21 1.19 -1.41
CA LEU A 8 -14.23 0.89 -0.34
C LEU A 8 -12.80 0.81 -0.88
N LEU A 9 -12.58 0.12 -2.01
CA LEU A 9 -11.26 0.03 -2.65
C LEU A 9 -10.77 1.39 -3.16
N ALA A 10 -11.67 2.19 -3.73
CA ALA A 10 -11.37 3.55 -4.14
C ALA A 10 -11.00 4.42 -2.93
N ALA A 11 -11.72 4.31 -1.82
CA ALA A 11 -11.38 5.03 -0.60
C ALA A 11 -10.01 4.59 -0.05
N GLU A 12 -9.77 3.28 0.05
CA GLU A 12 -8.50 2.72 0.51
C GLU A 12 -7.31 3.21 -0.31
N SER A 13 -7.42 3.22 -1.64
CA SER A 13 -6.37 3.74 -2.52
C SER A 13 -6.13 5.25 -2.34
N VAL A 14 -7.18 6.06 -2.19
CA VAL A 14 -7.03 7.50 -1.92
C VAL A 14 -6.36 7.75 -0.58
N PHE A 15 -6.77 7.05 0.48
CA PHE A 15 -6.14 7.17 1.79
C PHE A 15 -4.67 6.75 1.75
N ALA A 16 -4.35 5.63 1.11
CA ALA A 16 -2.99 5.15 0.94
C ALA A 16 -2.10 6.17 0.21
N LEU A 17 -2.62 6.79 -0.85
CA LEU A 17 -1.92 7.82 -1.61
C LEU A 17 -1.66 9.06 -0.75
N VAL A 18 -2.67 9.55 -0.03
CA VAL A 18 -2.55 10.72 0.85
C VAL A 18 -1.52 10.46 1.95
N LEU A 19 -1.56 9.29 2.59
CA LEU A 19 -0.59 8.90 3.61
C LEU A 19 0.83 8.81 3.04
N THR A 20 0.98 8.28 1.82
CA THR A 20 2.26 8.26 1.12
C THR A 20 2.81 9.66 0.90
N VAL A 21 1.98 10.59 0.40
CA VAL A 21 2.37 11.99 0.17
C VAL A 21 2.77 12.67 1.48
N ILE A 22 1.97 12.52 2.54
CA ILE A 22 2.27 13.10 3.86
C ILE A 22 3.58 12.52 4.40
N ALA A 23 3.80 11.21 4.29
CA ALA A 23 5.03 10.57 4.74
C ALA A 23 6.27 11.04 3.95
N VAL A 24 6.14 11.22 2.63
CA VAL A 24 7.22 11.77 1.79
C VAL A 24 7.51 13.23 2.14
N LEU A 25 6.49 14.04 2.38
CA LEU A 25 6.66 15.43 2.81
C LEU A 25 7.33 15.50 4.19
N ALA A 26 6.91 14.64 5.12
CA ALA A 26 7.51 14.52 6.44
C ALA A 26 8.98 14.07 6.36
N LEU A 27 9.30 13.09 5.51
CA LEU A 27 10.66 12.64 5.25
C LEU A 27 11.54 13.79 4.75
N ARG A 28 11.07 14.57 3.78
CA ARG A 28 11.82 15.72 3.25
C ARG A 28 12.06 16.79 4.31
N ARG A 29 11.09 17.01 5.21
CA ARG A 29 11.17 18.04 6.24
C ARG A 29 12.03 17.65 7.44
N ALA A 30 11.90 16.42 7.93
CA ALA A 30 12.61 15.94 9.10
C ALA A 30 13.99 15.32 8.77
N ARG A 31 14.22 14.93 7.51
CA ARG A 31 15.41 14.16 7.05
C ARG A 31 15.66 12.88 7.87
N ASP A 32 14.62 12.33 8.47
CA ASP A 32 14.69 11.12 9.26
C ASP A 32 14.53 9.88 8.35
N VAL A 33 15.54 9.03 8.33
CA VAL A 33 15.55 7.78 7.55
C VAL A 33 14.43 6.83 7.99
N GLN A 34 13.97 6.91 9.24
CA GLN A 34 12.82 6.11 9.70
C GLN A 34 11.55 6.44 8.90
N LEU A 35 11.32 7.71 8.55
CA LEU A 35 10.18 8.13 7.75
C LEU A 35 10.23 7.58 6.32
N ALA A 36 11.40 7.17 5.82
CA ALA A 36 11.52 6.54 4.52
C ALA A 36 10.88 5.13 4.51
N PHE A 37 11.01 4.37 5.60
CA PHE A 37 10.34 3.07 5.74
C PHE A 37 8.82 3.22 5.78
N LEU A 38 8.34 4.25 6.48
CA LEU A 38 6.91 4.55 6.56
C LEU A 38 6.34 5.02 5.21
N ALA A 39 7.06 5.90 4.51
CA ALA A 39 6.69 6.34 3.17
C ALA A 39 6.68 5.17 2.17
N ALA A 40 7.67 4.28 2.25
CA ALA A 40 7.70 3.06 1.44
C ALA A 40 6.53 2.13 1.77
N ALA A 41 6.20 1.93 3.05
CA ALA A 41 5.10 1.06 3.46
C ALA A 41 3.76 1.56 2.92
N PHE A 42 3.46 2.86 3.07
CA PHE A 42 2.25 3.45 2.49
C PHE A 42 2.26 3.41 0.96
N GLY A 43 3.41 3.60 0.32
CA GLY A 43 3.55 3.49 -1.13
C GLY A 43 3.25 2.08 -1.64
N VAL A 44 3.74 1.04 -0.97
CA VAL A 44 3.45 -0.36 -1.30
C VAL A 44 1.98 -0.69 -1.05
N PHE A 45 1.40 -0.17 0.04
CA PHE A 45 -0.04 -0.30 0.32
C PHE A 45 -0.90 0.34 -0.78
N PHE A 46 -0.53 1.53 -1.25
CA PHE A 46 -1.17 2.17 -2.40
C PHE A 46 -1.03 1.33 -3.67
N LEU A 47 0.17 0.82 -3.96
CA LEU A 47 0.41 -0.05 -5.11
C LEU A 47 -0.44 -1.31 -5.06
N LYS A 48 -0.61 -1.92 -3.88
CA LYS A 48 -1.49 -3.06 -3.66
C LYS A 48 -2.93 -2.73 -4.02
N ALA A 49 -3.48 -1.64 -3.49
CA ALA A 49 -4.84 -1.20 -3.79
C ALA A 49 -5.04 -0.91 -5.29
N LEU A 50 -4.04 -0.30 -5.94
CA LEU A 50 -4.04 -0.03 -7.38
C LEU A 50 -4.05 -1.33 -8.20
N LEU A 51 -3.18 -2.29 -7.87
CA LEU A 51 -3.10 -3.57 -8.56
C LEU A 51 -4.39 -4.39 -8.37
N LEU A 52 -4.97 -4.34 -7.17
CA LEU A 52 -6.25 -5.00 -6.90
C LEU A 52 -7.36 -4.38 -7.76
N THR A 53 -7.42 -3.04 -7.82
CA THR A 53 -8.36 -2.31 -8.67
C THR A 53 -8.17 -2.69 -10.15
N ILE A 54 -6.93 -2.67 -10.67
CA ILE A 54 -6.63 -3.06 -12.05
C ILE A 54 -7.03 -4.52 -12.32
N SER A 55 -6.79 -5.44 -11.37
CA SER A 55 -7.22 -6.83 -11.51
C SER A 55 -8.74 -6.99 -11.56
N LEU A 56 -9.49 -6.14 -10.86
CA LEU A 56 -10.96 -6.21 -10.89
C LEU A 56 -11.55 -5.70 -12.20
N PHE A 57 -10.87 -4.77 -12.89
CA PHE A 57 -11.43 -4.11 -14.08
C PHE A 57 -10.75 -4.48 -15.42
N ALA A 58 -9.48 -4.92 -15.42
CA ALA A 58 -8.68 -5.06 -16.63
C ALA A 58 -7.94 -6.41 -16.76
N LEU A 59 -7.70 -7.14 -15.67
CA LEU A 59 -6.98 -8.41 -15.69
C LEU A 59 -7.78 -9.54 -15.03
N GLN A 60 -8.16 -10.56 -15.78
CA GLN A 60 -8.72 -11.78 -15.19
C GLN A 60 -7.61 -12.60 -14.52
N LEU A 61 -7.26 -12.23 -13.28
CA LEU A 61 -6.40 -13.02 -12.43
C LEU A 61 -7.20 -14.14 -11.76
N THR A 62 -6.62 -15.33 -11.69
CA THR A 62 -7.18 -16.41 -10.87
C THR A 62 -7.09 -16.06 -9.39
N ALA A 63 -7.99 -16.60 -8.56
CA ALA A 63 -8.00 -16.35 -7.11
C ALA A 63 -6.63 -16.64 -6.45
N GLY A 64 -5.92 -17.68 -6.89
CA GLY A 64 -4.57 -18.00 -6.40
C GLY A 64 -3.53 -16.94 -6.75
N GLN A 65 -3.59 -16.35 -7.95
CA GLN A 65 -2.70 -15.25 -8.35
C GLN A 65 -2.97 -13.98 -7.55
N VAL A 66 -4.25 -13.64 -7.34
CA VAL A 66 -4.63 -12.49 -6.48
C VAL A 66 -4.13 -12.70 -5.05
N PHE A 67 -4.28 -13.92 -4.51
CA PHE A 67 -3.80 -14.25 -3.17
C PHE A 67 -2.27 -14.10 -3.05
N LEU A 68 -1.50 -14.66 -3.99
CA LEU A 68 -0.04 -14.56 -3.98
C LEU A 68 0.44 -13.11 -4.12
N LEU A 69 -0.21 -12.33 -4.99
CA LEU A 69 0.16 -10.95 -5.27
C LEU A 69 -0.21 -10.03 -4.09
N SER A 70 -1.39 -10.21 -3.51
CA SER A 70 -1.83 -9.51 -2.30
C SER A 70 -0.96 -9.87 -1.09
N GLY A 71 -0.73 -11.17 -0.84
CA GLY A 71 0.02 -11.66 0.31
C GLY A 71 1.51 -11.32 0.25
N SER A 72 2.13 -11.34 -0.93
CA SER A 72 3.53 -10.91 -1.06
C SER A 72 3.70 -9.42 -0.78
N LEU A 73 2.76 -8.57 -1.22
CA LEU A 73 2.75 -7.15 -0.88
C LEU A 73 2.55 -6.93 0.62
N ASP A 74 1.70 -7.73 1.28
CA ASP A 74 1.53 -7.68 2.73
C ASP A 74 2.80 -8.03 3.49
N LEU A 75 3.57 -9.03 3.03
CA LEU A 75 4.87 -9.36 3.61
C LEU A 75 5.88 -8.22 3.44
N VAL A 76 5.87 -7.52 2.29
CA VAL A 76 6.72 -6.36 2.06
C VAL A 76 6.33 -5.21 2.99
N ILE A 77 5.04 -4.92 3.11
CA ILE A 77 4.51 -3.90 4.03
C ILE A 77 4.91 -4.23 5.47
N LEU A 78 4.73 -5.49 5.89
CA LEU A 78 5.12 -5.96 7.22
C LEU A 78 6.63 -5.81 7.45
N ALA A 79 7.47 -6.18 6.47
CA ALA A 79 8.91 -6.02 6.57
C ALA A 79 9.34 -4.55 6.69
N LEU A 80 8.67 -3.65 5.96
CA LEU A 80 8.91 -2.20 6.04
C LEU A 80 8.50 -1.62 7.40
N PHE A 81 7.33 -2.02 7.92
CA PHE A 81 6.91 -1.63 9.27
C PHE A 81 7.83 -2.19 10.35
N TYR A 82 8.24 -3.45 10.23
CA TYR A 82 9.18 -4.07 11.16
C TYR A 82 10.55 -3.37 11.13
N GLY A 83 11.03 -3.00 9.93
CA GLY A 83 12.25 -2.20 9.77
C GLY A 83 12.14 -0.80 10.39
N PHE A 84 10.96 -0.18 10.34
CA PHE A 84 10.68 1.06 11.07
C PHE A 84 10.73 0.87 12.59
N THR A 85 10.13 -0.22 13.12
CA THR A 85 10.07 -0.49 14.56
C THR A 85 11.43 -0.88 15.16
N LEU A 86 12.21 -1.71 14.47
CA LEU A 86 13.50 -2.20 14.97
C LEU A 86 14.62 -1.15 15.02
N ARG A 87 14.49 -0.05 14.26
CA ARG A 87 15.49 1.03 14.22
C ARG A 87 15.23 2.15 15.23
N ARG A 88 14.22 2.00 16.10
CA ARG A 88 13.96 2.86 17.27
C ARG A 88 14.67 2.33 18.50
#